data_AF-A0AAU6ALN1-F1
#
_entry.id   AF-A0AAU6ALN1-F1
#
_cell.length_a   1.000
_cell.length_b   1.000
_cell.length_c   1.000
_cell.angle_alpha   90.00
_cell.angle_beta   90.00
_cell.angle_gamma   90.00
#
_symmetry.space_group_name_H-M   'P 1'
#
loop_
_entity.id
_entity.type
_entity.pdbx_description
1 polymer ?
#
loop_
_entity_poly.entity_id
_entity_poly.type
_entity_poly.pdbx_seq_one_letter_code
_entity_poly.pdbx_strand_id
1 'polypeptide(L)' 'MKDLKKKAKRPQYVVANSGQCSECSGWFDNWPGGVCAACQNIAR' A
#
# COMPACT_ATOMS: atom_id res chain seq x y z
N MET A 1 21.39 34.59 -8.92
CA MET A 1 20.74 33.71 -7.92
C MET A 1 20.08 32.59 -8.71
N LYS A 2 20.59 31.35 -8.62
CA LYS A 2 20.13 30.19 -9.43
C LYS A 2 19.18 29.36 -8.57
N ASP A 3 17.94 29.24 -9.03
CA ASP A 3 16.84 28.56 -8.36
C ASP A 3 17.15 27.08 -8.08
N LEU A 4 17.44 26.79 -6.82
CA LEU A 4 17.39 25.44 -6.26
C LEU A 4 15.91 25.02 -6.21
N LYS A 5 15.36 24.51 -7.33
CA LYS A 5 14.13 23.70 -7.33
C LYS A 5 14.40 22.43 -6.52
N LYS A 6 14.27 22.55 -5.20
CA LYS A 6 14.27 21.46 -4.23
C LYS A 6 13.06 20.61 -4.57
N LYS A 7 13.23 19.62 -5.46
CA LYS A 7 12.24 18.55 -5.67
C LYS A 7 12.05 17.94 -4.29
N ALA A 8 10.92 18.26 -3.65
CA ALA A 8 10.51 17.64 -2.42
C ALA A 8 10.38 16.15 -2.74
N LYS A 9 11.44 15.39 -2.47
CA LYS A 9 11.42 13.94 -2.46
C LYS A 9 10.51 13.62 -1.28
N ARG A 10 9.21 13.56 -1.55
CA ARG A 10 8.22 13.07 -0.59
C ARG A 10 8.84 11.79 -0.02
N PRO A 11 9.00 11.66 1.30
CA PRO A 11 9.45 10.39 1.84
C PRO A 11 8.46 9.37 1.32
N GLN A 12 8.93 8.56 0.37
CA GLN A 12 8.19 7.42 -0.12
C GLN A 12 8.31 6.46 1.05
N TYR A 13 7.48 6.70 2.07
CA TYR A 13 7.22 5.75 3.12
C TYR A 13 6.41 4.65 2.43
N VAL A 14 7.11 3.91 1.57
CA VAL A 14 6.71 2.56 1.20
C VAL A 14 6.76 1.85 2.53
N VAL A 15 5.60 1.85 3.21
CA VAL A 15 5.30 0.90 4.27
C VAL A 15 5.65 -0.43 3.63
N ALA A 16 6.80 -0.99 4.00
CA ALA A 16 7.56 -1.96 3.21
C ALA A 16 6.84 -3.30 3.02
N ASN A 17 5.60 -3.39 3.49
CA ASN A 17 4.78 -4.56 3.42
C ASN A 17 3.30 -4.16 3.40
N SER A 18 2.92 -3.00 2.88
CA SER A 18 1.50 -2.68 2.72
C SER A 18 0.99 -3.16 1.37
N GLY A 19 -0.23 -3.67 1.32
CA GLY A 19 -0.78 -4.27 0.11
C GLY A 19 -2.30 -4.18 0.06
N GLN A 20 -2.81 -4.31 -1.16
CA GLN A 20 -4.23 -4.22 -1.43
C GLN A 20 -4.82 -5.62 -1.59
N CYS A 21 -5.98 -5.85 -0.97
CA CYS A 21 -6.75 -7.05 -1.20
C CYS A 21 -7.30 -7.10 -2.62
N SER A 22 -7.12 -8.23 -3.30
CA SER A 22 -7.60 -8.43 -4.68
C SER A 22 -9.12 -8.45 -4.83
N GLU A 23 -9.86 -8.69 -3.74
CA GLU A 23 -11.32 -8.86 -3.78
C GLU A 23 -12.08 -7.62 -3.30
N CYS A 24 -11.75 -7.11 -2.11
CA CYS A 24 -12.42 -5.94 -1.54
C CYS A 24 -11.70 -4.61 -1.79
N SER A 25 -10.54 -4.63 -2.45
CA SER A 25 -9.69 -3.44 -2.64
C SER A 25 -9.26 -2.73 -1.35
N GLY A 26 -9.46 -3.37 -0.18
CA GLY A 26 -9.02 -2.86 1.12
C GLY A 26 -7.50 -2.81 1.22
N TRP A 27 -7.00 -1.78 1.91
CA TRP A 27 -5.57 -1.58 2.15
C TRP A 27 -5.19 -2.13 3.52
N PHE A 28 -4.12 -2.94 3.55
CA PHE A 28 -3.67 -3.62 4.76
C PHE A 28 -2.17 -3.35 4.98
N ASP A 29 -1.81 -3.12 6.23
CA ASP A 29 -0.42 -2.99 6.67
C ASP A 29 0.17 -4.39 6.92
N ASN A 30 1.42 -4.62 6.55
CA ASN A 30 2.05 -5.96 6.57
C ASN A 30 1.30 -7.08 5.80
N TRP A 31 0.76 -6.73 4.63
CA TRP A 31 0.03 -7.60 3.73
C TRP A 31 0.93 -8.42 2.79
N PRO A 32 0.91 -9.77 2.86
CA PRO A 32 1.69 -10.64 1.98
C PRO A 32 1.17 -10.71 0.53
N GLY A 33 0.03 -10.05 0.22
CA GLY A 33 -0.65 -10.14 -1.07
C GLY A 33 -1.85 -11.11 -1.05
N GLY A 34 -2.72 -11.00 -2.07
CA GLY A 34 -3.87 -11.89 -2.26
C GLY A 34 -5.19 -11.38 -1.67
N VAL A 35 -6.06 -12.33 -1.31
CA VAL A 35 -7.43 -12.08 -0.82
C VAL A 35 -7.43 -11.90 0.70
N CYS A 36 -8.16 -10.90 1.19
CA CYS A 36 -8.21 -10.54 2.62
C CYS A 36 -8.79 -11.68 3.47
N ALA A 37 -8.41 -11.79 4.75
CA ALA A 37 -8.98 -12.83 5.62
C ALA A 37 -10.52 -12.77 5.70
N ALA A 38 -11.11 -11.57 5.71
CA ALA A 38 -12.57 -11.42 5.67
C ALA A 38 -13.15 -11.96 4.35
N CYS A 39 -12.49 -11.71 3.24
CA CYS A 39 -12.85 -12.14 1.89
C CYS A 39 -12.70 -13.67 1.73
N GLN A 40 -11.61 -14.24 2.27
CA GLN A 40 -11.38 -15.69 2.32
C GLN A 40 -12.46 -16.43 3.12
N ASN A 41 -13.04 -15.81 4.15
CA ASN A 41 -14.14 -16.40 4.92
C ASN A 41 -15.50 -16.27 4.23
N ILE A 42 -15.68 -15.34 3.29
CA ILE A 42 -16.92 -15.19 2.51
C ILE A 42 -16.98 -16.24 1.38
N ALA A 43 -15.83 -16.63 0.84
CA ALA A 43 -15.73 -17.60 -0.26
C ALA A 43 -15.84 -19.08 0.18
N ARG A 44 -16.12 -19.36 1.45
CA ARG A 44 -16.23 -20.71 2.03
C ARG A 44 -17.65 -21.01 2.47
#